data_AF-A0A5S3RJP3-F1
#
_entry.id   AF-A0A5S3RJP3-F1
#
_cell.length_a   1.000
_cell.length_b   1.000
_cell.length_c   1.000
_cell.angle_alpha   90.00
_cell.angle_beta   90.00
_cell.angle_gamma   90.00
#
_symmetry.space_group_name_H-M   'P 1'
#
loop_
_entity.id
_entity.type
_entity.pdbx_description
1 polymer ?
#
loop_
_entity_poly.entity_id
_entity_poly.type
_entity_poly.pdbx_seq_one_letter_code
_entity_poly.pdbx_strand_id
1 'polypeptide(L)'
;RQFVSLSLRGDGSFSFQHDGSENHSDSFTFQVRDSDGALSALHTVTLTIAAVADAPIAMDDSATTDEDTAVSVNLVDNDTDAEGDLVAASAAIVLPASKGSVSITNGIATYTPNANETG
;
A
#
# COMPACT_ATOMS: atom_id res chain seq x y z
N ARG A 1 0.68 -14.89 17.51
CA ARG A 1 -0.56 -15.67 17.67
C ARG A 1 -1.66 -14.83 17.08
N GLN A 2 -2.02 -15.09 15.83
CA GLN A 2 -2.99 -14.28 15.11
C GLN A 2 -4.33 -14.99 15.16
N PHE A 3 -5.37 -14.29 15.58
CA PHE A 3 -6.69 -14.87 15.82
C PHE A 3 -7.41 -14.99 14.48
N VAL A 4 -7.56 -16.20 13.99
CA VAL A 4 -8.43 -16.52 12.85
C VAL A 4 -9.67 -17.22 13.39
N SER A 5 -10.86 -16.68 13.08
CA SER A 5 -12.11 -17.39 13.31
C SER A 5 -12.43 -18.29 12.10
N LEU A 6 -12.28 -19.60 12.26
CA LEU A 6 -12.72 -20.58 11.27
C LEU A 6 -14.22 -20.86 11.46
N SER A 7 -15.04 -20.60 10.45
CA SER A 7 -16.45 -21.03 10.42
C SER A 7 -16.66 -22.06 9.33
N LEU A 8 -16.99 -23.30 9.72
CA LEU A 8 -17.36 -24.37 8.81
C LEU A 8 -18.87 -24.29 8.50
N ARG A 9 -19.22 -24.25 7.22
CA ARG A 9 -20.62 -24.30 6.76
C ARG A 9 -21.04 -25.76 6.53
N GLY A 10 -22.35 -26.03 6.61
CA GLY A 10 -22.91 -27.38 6.50
C GLY A 10 -22.74 -28.05 5.14
N ASP A 11 -22.28 -27.31 4.12
CA ASP A 11 -21.93 -27.81 2.79
C ASP A 11 -20.43 -28.10 2.62
N GLY A 12 -19.63 -27.96 3.69
CA GLY A 12 -18.18 -28.15 3.68
C GLY A 12 -17.37 -26.93 3.22
N SER A 13 -18.03 -25.81 2.92
CA SER A 13 -17.33 -24.56 2.61
C SER A 13 -16.87 -23.84 3.89
N PHE A 14 -15.78 -23.08 3.79
CA PHE A 14 -15.26 -22.22 4.84
C PHE A 14 -15.05 -20.80 4.31
N SER A 15 -15.14 -19.81 5.19
CA SER A 15 -14.82 -18.41 4.88
C SER A 15 -13.69 -17.91 5.76
N PHE A 16 -12.75 -17.19 5.16
CA PHE A 16 -11.59 -16.61 5.81
C PHE A 16 -11.52 -15.11 5.48
N GLN A 17 -11.10 -14.29 6.44
CA GLN A 17 -10.84 -12.86 6.26
C GLN A 17 -9.46 -12.57 6.85
N HIS A 18 -8.56 -12.05 6.01
CA HIS A 18 -7.21 -11.67 6.39
C HIS A 18 -7.19 -10.24 6.94
N ASP A 19 -6.35 -9.95 7.94
CA ASP A 19 -6.18 -8.61 8.51
C ASP A 19 -5.16 -7.74 7.75
N GLY A 20 -4.59 -8.27 6.66
CA GLY A 20 -3.59 -7.57 5.85
C GLY A 20 -2.14 -7.89 6.21
N SER A 21 -1.86 -8.81 7.14
CA SER A 21 -0.46 -9.19 7.48
C SER A 21 0.07 -10.33 6.59
N GLU A 22 0.81 -10.04 5.53
CA GLU A 22 1.14 -11.01 4.45
C GLU A 22 1.84 -12.29 4.94
N ASN A 23 1.06 -13.28 5.35
CA ASN A 23 1.50 -14.66 5.43
C ASN A 23 1.19 -15.32 4.09
N HIS A 24 2.23 -15.47 3.27
CA HIS A 24 2.20 -16.02 1.90
C HIS A 24 1.75 -17.49 1.81
N SER A 25 1.49 -18.14 2.94
CA SER A 25 0.90 -19.47 3.02
C SER A 25 0.06 -19.63 4.27
N ASP A 26 -1.04 -20.37 4.16
CA ASP A 26 -1.87 -20.80 5.28
C ASP A 26 -2.15 -22.31 5.17
N SER A 27 -2.62 -22.93 6.26
CA SER A 27 -3.01 -24.33 6.24
C SER A 27 -4.09 -24.64 7.26
N PHE A 28 -4.93 -25.62 6.92
CA PHE A 28 -5.85 -26.20 7.87
C PHE A 28 -5.87 -27.72 7.72
N THR A 29 -6.31 -28.39 8.79
CA THR A 29 -6.46 -29.84 8.81
C THR A 29 -7.91 -30.25 8.83
N PHE A 30 -8.25 -31.37 8.19
CA PHE A 30 -9.60 -31.91 8.19
C PHE A 30 -9.61 -33.44 8.35
N GLN A 31 -10.77 -33.96 8.76
CA GLN A 31 -11.13 -35.38 8.73
C GLN A 31 -12.53 -35.52 8.13
N VAL A 32 -12.79 -36.64 7.47
CA VAL A 32 -14.12 -36.98 6.93
C VAL A 32 -14.69 -38.15 7.72
N ARG A 33 -16.01 -38.14 7.94
CA ARG A 33 -16.75 -39.20 8.63
C ARG A 33 -17.59 -39.99 7.63
N ASP A 34 -17.58 -41.31 7.69
CA ASP A 34 -18.49 -42.16 6.91
C ASP A 34 -19.88 -42.29 7.56
N SER A 35 -20.78 -43.04 6.93
CA SER A 35 -22.15 -43.24 7.43
C SER A 35 -22.23 -44.04 8.74
N ASP A 36 -21.20 -44.83 9.04
CA ASP A 36 -21.11 -45.66 10.24
C ASP A 36 -20.40 -44.93 11.40
N GLY A 37 -19.90 -43.72 11.12
CA GLY A 37 -19.30 -42.83 12.10
C GLY A 37 -17.79 -42.95 12.22
N ALA A 38 -17.11 -43.75 11.40
CA ALA A 38 -15.65 -43.82 11.39
C ALA A 38 -15.05 -42.55 10.79
N LEU A 39 -13.92 -42.07 11.35
CA LEU A 39 -13.20 -40.90 10.86
C LEU A 39 -11.99 -41.33 10.02
N SER A 40 -11.68 -40.57 8.98
CA SER A 40 -10.42 -40.69 8.24
C SER A 40 -9.21 -40.31 9.11
N ALA A 41 -8.00 -40.57 8.60
CA ALA A 41 -6.80 -39.91 9.11
C ALA A 41 -6.92 -38.38 8.97
N LEU A 42 -6.11 -37.65 9.73
CA LEU A 42 -6.00 -36.20 9.61
C LEU A 42 -5.25 -35.86 8.33
N HIS A 43 -5.85 -35.01 7.49
CA HIS A 43 -5.23 -34.52 6.25
C HIS A 43 -5.03 -33.00 6.33
N THR A 44 -3.99 -32.49 5.67
CA THR A 44 -3.68 -31.05 5.64
C THR A 44 -3.96 -30.49 4.25
N VAL A 45 -4.63 -29.35 4.20
CA VAL A 45 -4.73 -28.50 3.01
C VAL A 45 -3.75 -27.35 3.21
N THR A 46 -2.92 -27.08 2.21
CA THR A 46 -2.05 -25.91 2.14
C THR A 46 -2.63 -24.92 1.15
N LEU A 47 -2.68 -23.65 1.55
CA LEU A 47 -3.10 -22.54 0.72
C LEU A 47 -1.89 -21.63 0.49
N THR A 48 -1.73 -21.15 -0.74
CA THR A 48 -0.76 -20.12 -1.09
C THR A 48 -1.52 -18.83 -1.38
N ILE A 49 -1.14 -17.75 -0.71
CA ILE A 49 -1.72 -16.42 -0.91
C ILE A 49 -0.67 -15.61 -1.67
N ALA A 50 -1.01 -15.19 -2.89
CA ALA A 50 -0.15 -14.32 -3.67
C ALA A 50 -0.29 -12.89 -3.15
N ALA A 51 0.85 -12.21 -2.95
CA ALA A 51 0.87 -10.77 -2.69
C ALA A 51 0.31 -10.01 -3.91
N VAL A 52 -0.34 -8.89 -3.65
CA VAL A 52 -0.78 -7.93 -4.65
C VAL A 52 0.01 -6.66 -4.37
N ALA A 53 0.63 -6.08 -5.41
CA ALA A 53 1.35 -4.82 -5.26
C ALA A 53 0.38 -3.72 -4.78
N ASP A 54 0.77 -3.00 -3.75
CA ASP A 54 0.00 -1.90 -3.21
C ASP A 54 0.32 -0.58 -3.93
N ALA A 55 -0.54 0.41 -3.76
CA ALA A 55 -0.28 1.74 -4.28
C ALA A 55 0.52 2.55 -3.25
N PRO A 56 1.39 3.48 -3.70
CA PRO A 56 2.13 4.34 -2.78
C PRO A 56 1.18 5.26 -1.99
N ILE A 57 1.56 5.54 -0.76
CA ILE A 57 0.89 6.47 0.14
C ILE A 57 1.72 7.75 0.18
N ALA A 58 1.15 8.83 -0.36
CA ALA A 58 1.76 10.15 -0.36
C ALA A 58 1.40 10.97 0.90
N MET A 59 2.30 11.85 1.32
CA MET A 59 2.10 12.80 2.41
C MET A 59 2.31 14.25 1.94
N ASP A 60 1.61 15.19 2.59
CA ASP A 60 1.69 16.61 2.21
C ASP A 60 3.06 17.21 2.56
N ASP A 61 3.63 17.96 1.61
CA ASP A 61 4.84 18.75 1.80
C ASP A 61 4.54 20.24 1.97
N SER A 62 5.47 20.94 2.63
CA SER A 62 5.42 22.39 2.73
C SER A 62 6.80 23.01 2.69
N ALA A 63 6.88 24.20 2.12
CA ALA A 63 8.07 25.04 2.15
C ALA A 63 7.66 26.51 2.13
N THR A 64 8.59 27.37 2.55
CA THR A 64 8.46 28.82 2.47
C THR A 64 9.69 29.38 1.77
N THR A 65 9.51 30.51 1.10
CA THR A 65 10.59 31.20 0.38
C THR A 65 10.28 32.68 0.34
N ASP A 66 11.32 33.49 0.19
CA ASP A 66 11.17 34.93 -0.05
C ASP A 66 10.70 35.17 -1.50
N GLU A 67 10.16 36.37 -1.77
CA GLU A 67 9.90 36.78 -3.15
C GLU A 67 11.18 36.69 -4.00
N ASP A 68 11.01 36.40 -5.29
CA ASP A 68 12.10 36.21 -6.25
C ASP A 68 13.12 35.09 -5.90
N THR A 69 12.84 34.30 -4.87
CA THR A 69 13.72 33.22 -4.40
C THR A 69 13.08 31.87 -4.68
N ALA A 70 13.75 31.04 -5.49
CA ALA A 70 13.30 29.69 -5.74
C ALA A 70 13.54 28.78 -4.52
N VAL A 71 12.66 27.80 -4.33
CA VAL A 71 12.76 26.80 -3.26
C VAL A 71 12.56 25.41 -3.82
N SER A 72 13.34 24.46 -3.29
CA SER A 72 13.22 23.04 -3.63
C SER A 72 12.57 22.26 -2.50
N VAL A 73 11.72 21.30 -2.88
CA VAL A 73 11.00 20.40 -1.98
C VAL A 73 11.18 18.99 -2.52
N ASN A 74 11.57 18.06 -1.64
CA ASN A 74 11.57 16.65 -1.99
C ASN A 74 10.17 16.10 -1.79
N LEU A 75 9.51 15.70 -2.89
CA LEU A 75 8.12 15.26 -2.90
C LEU A 75 7.93 13.82 -2.40
N VAL A 76 9.02 13.08 -2.17
CA VAL A 76 8.94 11.64 -1.90
C VAL A 76 9.65 11.21 -0.61
N ASP A 77 10.25 12.15 0.12
CA ASP A 77 11.02 11.82 1.34
C ASP A 77 10.13 11.35 2.50
N ASN A 78 8.87 11.78 2.54
CA ASN A 78 7.85 11.42 3.53
C ASN A 78 6.82 10.42 2.99
N ASP A 79 6.95 10.00 1.73
CA ASP A 79 6.07 9.04 1.09
C ASP A 79 6.48 7.61 1.43
N THR A 80 5.53 6.68 1.35
CA THR A 80 5.79 5.26 1.60
C THR A 80 5.15 4.37 0.54
N ASP A 81 5.75 3.22 0.34
CA ASP A 81 5.25 2.15 -0.51
C ASP A 81 5.51 0.81 0.21
N ALA A 82 4.55 -0.11 0.16
CA ALA A 82 4.62 -1.36 0.94
C ALA A 82 5.75 -2.27 0.44
N GLU A 83 5.96 -2.28 -0.88
CA GLU A 83 7.03 -3.02 -1.56
C GLU A 83 8.37 -2.28 -1.55
N GLY A 84 8.35 -0.98 -1.27
CA GLY A 84 9.52 -0.11 -1.26
C GLY A 84 10.00 0.24 -2.67
N ASP A 85 9.11 0.24 -3.66
CA ASP A 85 9.45 0.45 -5.07
C ASP A 85 9.02 1.82 -5.64
N LEU A 86 8.80 2.78 -4.74
CA LEU A 86 8.46 4.17 -5.07
C LEU A 86 9.39 4.78 -6.15
N VAL A 87 8.79 5.31 -7.22
CA VAL A 87 9.51 5.88 -8.36
C VAL A 87 9.49 7.41 -8.30
N ALA A 88 10.52 8.03 -7.73
CA ALA A 88 10.65 9.49 -7.60
C ALA A 88 10.45 10.25 -8.93
N ALA A 89 10.96 9.70 -10.04
CA ALA A 89 10.82 10.30 -11.37
C ALA A 89 9.37 10.34 -11.91
N SER A 90 8.42 9.65 -11.28
CA SER A 90 7.01 9.63 -11.70
C SER A 90 6.21 10.83 -11.17
N ALA A 91 6.77 11.62 -10.24
CA ALA A 91 6.10 12.80 -9.69
C ALA A 91 5.75 13.82 -10.80
N ALA A 92 4.51 14.31 -10.78
CA ALA A 92 3.97 15.16 -11.83
C ALA A 92 3.05 16.26 -11.28
N ILE A 93 3.03 17.40 -11.97
CA ILE A 93 2.13 18.52 -11.66
C ILE A 93 0.77 18.23 -12.30
N VAL A 94 -0.26 18.06 -11.48
CA VAL A 94 -1.65 17.90 -11.95
C VAL A 94 -2.33 19.26 -12.16
N LEU A 95 -2.07 20.20 -11.25
CA LEU A 95 -2.55 21.58 -11.34
C LEU A 95 -1.38 22.54 -11.14
N PRO A 96 -1.20 23.54 -12.02
CA PRO A 96 -0.09 24.46 -11.92
C PRO A 96 -0.24 25.41 -10.72
N ALA A 97 0.88 25.90 -10.20
CA ALA A 97 0.89 27.00 -9.24
C ALA A 97 0.36 28.29 -9.90
N SER A 98 -0.40 29.08 -9.15
CA SER A 98 -0.99 30.33 -9.65
C SER A 98 -0.07 31.56 -9.49
N LYS A 99 0.90 31.48 -8.57
CA LYS A 99 1.80 32.58 -8.17
C LYS A 99 3.27 32.38 -8.60
N GLY A 100 3.51 31.41 -9.47
CA GLY A 100 4.85 31.05 -9.90
C GLY A 100 4.82 29.87 -10.85
N SER A 101 5.98 29.23 -11.00
CA SER A 101 6.16 28.03 -11.81
C SER A 101 6.77 26.91 -10.98
N VAL A 102 6.45 25.67 -11.33
CA VAL A 102 7.04 24.47 -10.72
C VAL A 102 7.69 23.65 -11.82
N SER A 103 8.91 23.18 -11.58
CA SER A 103 9.54 22.12 -12.37
C SER A 103 9.84 20.94 -11.44
N ILE A 104 9.74 19.71 -11.96
CA ILE A 104 10.05 18.50 -11.19
C ILE A 104 11.23 17.80 -11.87
N THR A 105 12.24 17.45 -11.09
CA THR A 105 13.35 16.60 -11.52
C THR A 105 13.55 15.50 -10.49
N ASN A 106 13.22 14.26 -10.88
CA ASN A 106 13.42 13.06 -10.06
C ASN A 106 12.88 13.20 -8.62
N GLY A 107 11.61 13.55 -8.48
CA GLY A 107 10.93 13.71 -7.19
C GLY A 107 11.22 15.04 -6.50
N ILE A 108 12.17 15.85 -6.98
CA ILE A 108 12.43 17.18 -6.43
C ILE A 108 11.64 18.22 -7.21
N ALA A 109 10.67 18.86 -6.56
CA ALA A 109 10.01 20.04 -7.08
C ALA A 109 10.87 21.28 -6.81
N THR A 110 11.06 22.12 -7.81
CA THR A 110 11.57 23.48 -7.65
C THR A 110 10.48 24.46 -8.01
N TYR A 111 10.01 25.20 -7.01
CA TYR A 111 9.07 26.31 -7.18
C TYR A 111 9.84 27.63 -7.32
N THR A 112 9.48 28.40 -8.34
CA THR A 112 10.00 29.75 -8.57
C THR A 112 8.82 30.73 -8.57
N PRO A 113 8.73 31.65 -7.58
CA PRO A 113 7.73 32.70 -7.59
C PRO A 113 7.79 33.55 -8.87
N ASN A 114 6.67 34.15 -9.27
CA ASN A 114 6.70 35.20 -10.29
C ASN A 114 7.53 36.40 -9.79
N ALA A 115 8.05 37.19 -10.73
CA ALA A 115 8.88 38.35 -10.37
C ALA A 115 8.10 39.37 -9.54
N ASN A 116 8.64 39.77 -8.38
CA ASN A 116 8.02 40.64 -7.37
C ASN A 116 6.64 40.12 -6.89
N GLU A 117 6.43 38.80 -6.89
CA GLU A 117 5.20 38.21 -6.39
C GLU A 117 5.06 38.46 -4.89
N THR A 118 3.91 39.01 -4.49
CA THR A 118 3.61 39.27 -3.08
C THR A 118 2.47 38.39 -2.58
N GLY A 119 2.57 37.99 -1.31
CA GLY A 119 1.70 37.02 -0.64
C GLY A 119 0.93 37.63 0.51
#